data_AF-A0A8D0TC40-F1
#
_entry.id   AF-A0A8D0TC40-F1
#
_cell.length_a   1.000
_cell.length_b   1.000
_cell.length_c   1.000
_cell.angle_alpha   90.00
_cell.angle_beta   90.00
_cell.angle_gamma   90.00
#
_symmetry.space_group_name_H-M   'P 1'
#
loop_
_entity.id
_entity.type
_entity.pdbx_description
1 polymer ?
#
loop_
_entity_poly.entity_id
_entity_poly.type
_entity_poly.pdbx_seq_one_letter_code
_entity_poly.pdbx_strand_id
1 'polypeptide(L)'
;MGRKTWFSIPEKNRPLKDRINIVLSRELKEPPQGAHFLAKSLDDALKLTEQPELKNKVDMVWIVGGSSVYKEAMNKPGHIRLFVTRIMKEFESDTFFPEIDLEKYKLLSECSGVPSDVQEEKGIKYKFEVYEKNN
;
A
#
# COMPACT_ATOMS: atom_id res chain seq x y z
N MET A 1 5.98 -3.47 -0.89
CA MET A 1 6.25 -2.40 0.10
C MET A 1 7.70 -1.92 0.01
N GLY A 2 8.02 -0.70 0.41
CA GLY A 2 9.40 -0.20 0.44
C GLY A 2 10.25 -0.82 1.56
N ARG A 3 11.58 -0.80 1.42
CA ARG A 3 12.54 -1.33 2.41
C ARG A 3 12.29 -0.83 3.85
N LYS A 4 12.11 0.49 4.04
CA LYS A 4 11.88 1.06 5.39
C LYS A 4 10.58 0.53 6.00
N THR A 5 9.51 0.41 5.21
CA THR A 5 8.22 -0.16 5.62
C THR A 5 8.35 -1.64 6.02
N TRP A 6 9.16 -2.42 5.30
CA TRP A 6 9.44 -3.80 5.71
C TRP A 6 10.08 -3.87 7.09
N PHE A 7 11.10 -3.03 7.35
CA PHE A 7 11.80 -3.04 8.63
C PHE A 7 11.02 -2.39 9.78
N SER A 8 9.99 -1.58 9.50
CA SER A 8 9.10 -1.05 10.54
C SER A 8 8.05 -2.05 11.03
N ILE A 9 7.79 -3.13 10.29
CA ILE A 9 6.89 -4.20 10.73
C ILE A 9 7.63 -5.05 11.78
N PRO A 10 7.05 -5.28 12.99
CA PRO A 10 7.65 -6.15 14.00
C PRO A 10 7.99 -7.53 13.43
N GLU A 11 9.14 -8.08 13.79
CA GLU A 11 9.64 -9.33 13.19
C GLU A 11 8.66 -10.50 13.31
N LYS A 12 7.98 -10.63 14.46
CA LYS A 12 6.92 -11.64 14.68
C LYS A 12 5.74 -11.54 13.71
N ASN A 13 5.58 -10.40 13.05
CA ASN A 13 4.54 -10.11 12.05
C ASN A 13 5.08 -10.14 10.61
N ARG A 14 6.34 -10.55 10.40
CA ARG A 14 6.97 -10.72 9.08
C ARG A 14 7.12 -12.20 8.72
N PRO A 15 6.85 -12.59 7.46
CA PRO A 15 6.11 -11.82 6.46
C PRO A 15 4.68 -11.54 6.92
N LEU A 16 4.01 -10.59 6.27
CA LEU A 16 2.58 -10.42 6.49
C LEU A 16 1.86 -11.72 6.11
N LYS A 17 1.24 -12.38 7.09
CA LYS A 17 0.63 -13.71 6.97
C LYS A 17 -0.38 -13.77 5.81
N ASP A 18 -0.44 -14.93 5.16
CA ASP A 18 -1.37 -15.30 4.09
C ASP A 18 -1.28 -14.40 2.85
N ARG A 19 -0.13 -13.74 2.65
CA ARG A 19 0.14 -12.82 1.54
C ARG A 19 1.54 -13.05 0.98
N ILE A 20 1.67 -12.89 -0.34
CA ILE A 20 2.99 -12.79 -0.99
C ILE A 20 3.55 -11.40 -0.68
N ASN A 21 4.75 -11.37 -0.11
CA ASN A 21 5.41 -10.14 0.34
C ASN A 21 6.58 -9.81 -0.59
N ILE A 22 6.43 -8.72 -1.36
CA ILE A 22 7.47 -8.16 -2.24
C ILE A 22 8.05 -6.89 -1.62
N VAL A 23 9.36 -6.88 -1.39
CA VAL A 23 10.08 -5.72 -0.86
C VAL A 23 10.76 -4.96 -2.01
N LEU A 24 10.65 -3.63 -2.01
CA LEU A 24 11.31 -2.75 -2.95
C LEU A 24 12.61 -2.19 -2.35
N SER A 25 13.74 -2.46 -2.99
CA SER A 25 15.02 -1.87 -2.63
C SER A 25 15.97 -1.86 -3.82
N ARG A 26 16.73 -0.76 -3.96
CA ARG A 26 17.83 -0.65 -4.94
C ARG A 26 19.18 -1.12 -4.38
N GLU A 27 19.30 -1.24 -3.06
CA GLU A 27 20.54 -1.54 -2.35
C GLU A 27 20.67 -3.02 -1.97
N LEU A 28 19.54 -3.66 -1.61
CA LEU A 28 19.55 -5.08 -1.28
C LEU A 28 19.83 -5.90 -2.54
N LYS A 29 20.58 -6.99 -2.35
CA LYS A 29 20.88 -7.97 -3.41
C LYS A 29 19.95 -9.18 -3.35
N GLU A 30 19.46 -9.49 -2.16
CA GLU A 30 18.57 -10.61 -1.88
C GLU A 30 17.35 -10.13 -1.08
N PRO A 31 16.19 -10.82 -1.16
CA PRO A 31 15.06 -10.53 -0.29
C PRO A 31 15.49 -10.55 1.18
N PRO A 32 15.07 -9.55 1.99
CA PRO A 32 15.35 -9.59 3.42
C PRO A 32 14.68 -10.82 4.05
N GLN A 33 15.25 -11.34 5.14
CA GLN A 33 14.77 -12.57 5.78
C GLN A 33 13.25 -12.57 5.99
N GLY A 34 12.57 -13.59 5.46
CA GLY A 34 11.12 -13.77 5.52
C GLY A 34 10.33 -13.13 4.38
N ALA A 35 10.90 -12.22 3.59
CA ALA A 35 10.27 -11.73 2.37
C ALA A 35 10.29 -12.80 1.27
N HIS A 36 9.27 -12.83 0.43
CA HIS A 36 9.16 -13.82 -0.64
C HIS A 36 9.94 -13.37 -1.88
N PHE A 37 9.91 -12.06 -2.19
CA PHE A 37 10.57 -11.50 -3.37
C PHE A 37 11.19 -10.12 -3.09
N LEU A 38 12.19 -9.79 -3.89
CA LEU A 38 12.84 -8.48 -3.96
C LEU A 38 12.69 -7.92 -5.36
N ALA A 39 12.35 -6.63 -5.46
CA ALA A 39 12.32 -5.90 -6.73
C ALA A 39 13.02 -4.54 -6.59
N LYS A 40 13.62 -4.04 -7.67
CA LYS A 40 14.38 -2.77 -7.67
C LYS A 40 13.51 -1.54 -7.92
N SER A 41 12.31 -1.74 -8.48
CA SER A 41 11.33 -0.70 -8.79
C SER A 41 9.90 -1.25 -8.64
N LEU A 42 8.89 -0.37 -8.63
CA LEU A 42 7.50 -0.82 -8.65
C LEU A 42 7.18 -1.53 -9.97
N ASP A 43 7.72 -1.07 -11.09
CA ASP A 43 7.55 -1.71 -12.40
C ASP A 43 8.09 -3.14 -12.43
N ASP A 44 9.27 -3.38 -11.85
CA ASP A 44 9.81 -4.73 -11.75
C ASP A 44 8.90 -5.64 -10.90
N ALA A 45 8.33 -5.10 -9.82
CA ALA A 45 7.41 -5.85 -8.96
C ALA A 45 6.10 -6.18 -9.68
N LEU A 46 5.52 -5.24 -10.43
CA LEU A 46 4.32 -5.48 -11.24
C LEU A 46 4.61 -6.45 -12.39
N LYS A 47 5.78 -6.34 -13.04
CA LYS A 47 6.19 -7.31 -14.06
C LYS A 47 6.35 -8.72 -13.48
N LEU A 48 6.80 -8.83 -12.23
CA LEU A 48 6.95 -10.10 -11.53
C LEU A 48 5.59 -10.77 -11.28
N THR A 49 4.52 -10.02 -10.99
CA THR A 49 3.18 -10.60 -10.80
C THR A 49 2.63 -11.24 -12.07
N GLU A 50 3.06 -10.77 -13.24
CA GLU A 50 2.68 -11.31 -14.54
C GLU A 50 3.52 -12.53 -14.99
N GLN A 51 4.59 -12.87 -14.27
CA GLN A 51 5.44 -14.02 -14.62
C GLN A 51 4.78 -15.35 -14.22
N PRO A 52 5.07 -16.46 -14.93
CA PRO A 52 4.47 -17.77 -14.66
C PRO A 52 4.53 -18.24 -13.18
N GLU A 53 5.56 -17.83 -12.45
CA GLU A 53 5.73 -18.16 -11.03
C GLU A 53 4.63 -17.58 -10.12
N LEU A 54 4.11 -16.38 -10.47
CA LEU A 54 3.14 -15.62 -9.66
C LEU A 54 1.79 -15.42 -10.34
N LYS A 55 1.71 -15.49 -11.66
CA LYS A 55 0.51 -15.14 -12.46
C LYS A 55 -0.76 -15.85 -12.01
N ASN A 56 -0.66 -17.10 -11.56
CA ASN A 56 -1.80 -17.89 -11.11
C ASN A 56 -1.93 -17.97 -9.58
N LYS A 57 -1.13 -17.20 -8.83
CA LYS A 57 -1.11 -17.17 -7.36
C LYS A 57 -1.50 -15.81 -6.79
N VAL A 58 -1.46 -14.76 -7.60
CA VAL A 58 -1.74 -13.38 -7.19
C VAL A 58 -3.13 -13.00 -7.70
N ASP A 59 -4.00 -12.59 -6.78
CA ASP A 59 -5.31 -12.03 -7.09
C ASP A 59 -5.24 -10.49 -7.06
N MET A 60 -5.06 -9.90 -5.87
CA MET A 60 -4.93 -8.46 -5.69
C MET A 60 -3.49 -8.02 -5.38
N VAL A 61 -3.07 -6.91 -5.99
CA VAL A 61 -1.81 -6.23 -5.66
C VAL A 61 -2.07 -5.06 -4.70
N TRP A 62 -1.52 -5.15 -3.49
CA TRP A 62 -1.67 -4.12 -2.46
C TRP A 62 -0.38 -3.34 -2.23
N ILE A 63 -0.42 -2.04 -2.51
CA ILE A 63 0.67 -1.12 -2.16
C ILE A 63 0.49 -0.65 -0.72
N VAL A 64 1.30 -1.19 0.19
CA VAL A 64 1.23 -0.87 1.64
C VAL A 64 2.30 0.13 2.08
N GLY A 65 2.77 0.97 1.14
CA GLY A 65 3.72 2.07 1.39
C GLY A 65 5.19 1.71 1.19
N GLY A 66 6.12 2.62 1.54
CA GLY A 66 5.91 3.95 2.13
C GLY A 66 5.68 5.09 1.13
N SER A 67 5.89 6.35 1.55
CA SER A 67 5.59 7.57 0.78
C SER A 67 6.10 7.56 -0.67
N SER A 68 7.36 7.17 -0.91
CA SER A 68 7.91 7.09 -2.27
C SER A 68 7.19 6.05 -3.15
N VAL A 69 6.78 4.92 -2.56
CA VAL A 69 6.09 3.83 -3.26
C VAL A 69 4.64 4.23 -3.55
N TYR A 70 3.97 4.92 -2.61
CA TYR A 70 2.65 5.49 -2.87
C TYR A 70 2.68 6.50 -4.01
N LYS A 71 3.65 7.42 -4.00
CA LYS A 71 3.82 8.41 -5.06
C LYS A 71 4.06 7.75 -6.42
N GLU A 72 4.93 6.74 -6.48
CA GLU A 72 5.19 5.98 -7.71
C GLU A 72 3.94 5.26 -8.21
N ALA A 73 3.19 4.62 -7.31
CA ALA A 73 1.95 3.91 -7.64
C ALA A 73 0.85 4.85 -8.15
N MET A 74 0.61 5.98 -7.49
CA MET A 74 -0.43 6.95 -7.90
C MET A 74 -0.18 7.57 -9.28
N ASN A 75 1.08 7.61 -9.70
CA ASN A 75 1.48 8.06 -11.04
C ASN A 75 1.31 6.99 -12.12
N LYS A 76 1.00 5.74 -11.77
CA LYS A 76 0.77 4.69 -12.76
C LYS A 76 -0.55 4.90 -13.50
N PRO A 77 -0.60 4.56 -14.80
CA PRO A 77 -1.85 4.49 -15.53
C PRO A 77 -2.68 3.31 -15.03
N GLY A 78 -3.96 3.29 -15.41
CA GLY A 78 -4.89 2.22 -15.07
C GLY A 78 -5.67 2.45 -13.79
N HIS A 79 -6.43 1.43 -13.41
CA HIS A 79 -7.36 1.48 -12.30
C HIS A 79 -6.63 1.41 -10.96
N ILE A 80 -6.85 2.40 -10.10
CA ILE A 80 -6.23 2.50 -8.78
C ILE A 80 -7.32 2.84 -7.76
N ARG A 81 -7.34 2.09 -6.65
CA ARG A 81 -8.10 2.45 -5.45
C ARG A 81 -7.16 2.84 -4.33
N LEU A 82 -7.49 3.93 -3.63
CA LEU A 82 -6.81 4.37 -2.42
C LEU A 82 -7.72 4.07 -1.23
N PHE A 83 -7.32 3.10 -0.41
CA PHE A 83 -7.97 2.84 0.87
C PHE A 83 -7.28 3.67 1.94
N VAL A 84 -7.91 4.77 2.34
CA VAL A 84 -7.33 5.80 3.20
C VAL A 84 -8.02 5.75 4.56
N THR A 85 -7.25 5.49 5.62
CA THR A 85 -7.75 5.70 6.99
C THR A 85 -7.48 7.16 7.38
N ARG A 86 -8.53 7.96 7.48
CA ARG A 86 -8.43 9.37 7.92
C ARG A 86 -8.34 9.42 9.43
N ILE A 87 -7.14 9.62 9.95
CA ILE A 87 -6.93 9.88 11.38
C ILE A 87 -7.36 11.33 11.66
N MET A 88 -8.36 11.51 12.54
CA MET A 88 -8.96 12.82 12.84
C MET A 88 -8.20 13.56 13.94
N LYS A 89 -6.87 13.50 13.89
CA LYS A 89 -5.94 14.12 14.84
C LYS A 89 -4.59 14.36 14.16
N GLU A 90 -3.95 15.46 14.50
CA GLU A 90 -2.60 15.78 14.04
C GLU A 90 -1.54 15.09 14.90
N PHE A 91 -0.47 14.62 14.25
CA PHE A 91 0.70 14.02 14.87
C PHE A 91 1.97 14.59 14.22
N GLU A 92 3.01 14.81 15.01
CA GLU A 92 4.33 15.11 14.48
C GLU A 92 4.77 14.00 13.52
N SER A 93 5.15 14.37 12.30
CA SER A 93 5.41 13.45 11.20
C SER A 93 6.63 13.88 10.40
N ASP A 94 7.49 12.92 10.04
CA ASP A 94 8.66 13.15 9.20
C ASP A 94 8.45 12.74 7.73
N THR A 95 7.34 12.07 7.45
CA THR A 95 7.01 11.44 6.17
C THR A 95 5.52 11.60 5.90
N PHE A 96 5.16 12.10 4.72
CA PHE A 96 3.77 12.42 4.37
C PHE A 96 3.27 11.57 3.19
N PHE A 97 1.96 11.31 3.18
CA PHE A 97 1.28 10.73 2.02
C PHE A 97 1.19 11.78 0.90
N PRO A 98 1.35 11.41 -0.39
CA PRO A 98 1.16 12.35 -1.50
C PRO A 98 -0.28 12.91 -1.52
N GLU A 99 -0.44 14.13 -2.03
CA GLU A 99 -1.76 14.74 -2.18
C GLU A 99 -2.66 13.91 -3.12
N ILE A 100 -3.94 13.77 -2.75
CA ILE A 100 -4.95 13.10 -3.56
C ILE A 100 -5.61 14.16 -4.43
N ASP A 101 -5.25 14.15 -5.72
CA ASP A 101 -5.85 15.02 -6.74
C ASP A 101 -7.32 14.63 -6.98
N LEU A 102 -8.25 15.48 -6.51
CA LEU A 102 -9.69 15.20 -6.57
C LEU A 102 -10.30 15.35 -7.98
N GLU A 103 -9.56 15.91 -8.94
CA GLU A 103 -9.94 15.84 -10.36
C GLU A 103 -9.69 14.44 -10.92
N LYS A 104 -8.64 13.77 -10.43
CA LYS A 104 -8.26 12.42 -10.84
C LYS A 104 -8.86 11.32 -9.97
N TYR A 105 -9.22 11.59 -8.72
CA TYR A 105 -9.70 10.59 -7.77
C TYR A 105 -11.06 10.99 -7.20
N LYS A 106 -12.04 10.10 -7.34
CA LYS A 106 -13.37 10.26 -6.76
C LYS A 106 -13.47 9.52 -5.44
N LEU A 107 -13.96 10.18 -4.40
CA LEU A 107 -14.37 9.52 -3.16
C LEU A 107 -15.64 8.69 -3.41
N LEU A 108 -15.59 7.41 -3.09
CA LEU A 108 -16.75 6.53 -3.17
C LEU A 108 -17.68 6.78 -1.96
N SER A 109 -18.99 6.83 -2.21
CA SER A 109 -19.98 6.98 -1.14
C SER A 109 -20.02 5.77 -0.21
N GLU A 110 -19.84 4.58 -0.80
CA GLU A 110 -19.80 3.30 -0.08
C GLU A 110 -18.83 2.33 -0.79
N CYS A 111 -18.23 1.43 -0.01
CA CYS A 111 -17.43 0.32 -0.53
C CYS A 111 -17.77 -0.94 0.28
N SER A 112 -18.14 -2.03 -0.39
CA SER A 112 -18.58 -3.25 0.29
C SER A 112 -17.51 -3.76 1.26
N GLY A 113 -17.91 -4.06 2.49
CA GLY A 113 -17.00 -4.53 3.55
C GLY A 113 -16.19 -3.42 4.24
N VAL A 114 -16.38 -2.14 3.87
CA VAL A 114 -15.74 -1.00 4.54
C VAL A 114 -16.79 -0.22 5.34
N PRO A 115 -16.67 -0.11 6.66
CA PRO A 115 -17.64 0.64 7.47
C PRO A 115 -17.49 2.15 7.24
N SER A 116 -18.63 2.86 7.15
CA SER A 116 -18.70 4.30 6.91
C SER A 116 -18.69 5.13 8.20
N ASP A 117 -19.06 4.52 9.33
CA ASP A 117 -19.11 5.20 10.63
C ASP A 117 -17.71 5.56 11.15
N VAL A 118 -17.66 6.63 11.94
CA VAL A 118 -16.45 7.01 12.68
C VAL A 118 -16.13 5.92 13.71
N GLN A 119 -14.88 5.48 13.69
CA GLN A 119 -14.30 4.55 14.64
C GLN A 119 -13.47 5.32 15.68
N GLU A 120 -13.27 4.73 16.86
CA GLU A 120 -12.41 5.31 17.89
C GLU A 120 -11.61 4.21 18.59
N GLU A 121 -10.30 4.38 18.69
CA GLU A 121 -9.44 3.53 19.50
C GLU A 121 -8.48 4.41 20.31
N LYS A 122 -8.34 4.14 21.61
CA LYS A 122 -7.46 4.89 22.53
C LYS A 122 -7.68 6.41 22.47
N GLY A 123 -8.93 6.85 22.32
CA GLY A 123 -9.31 8.26 22.23
C GLY A 123 -8.94 8.94 20.92
N ILE A 124 -8.56 8.17 19.88
CA ILE A 124 -8.23 8.69 18.55
C ILE A 124 -9.35 8.27 17.60
N LYS A 125 -10.06 9.27 17.06
CA LYS A 125 -11.10 9.06 16.05
C LYS A 125 -10.49 8.89 14.68
N TYR A 126 -11.05 7.98 13.90
CA TYR A 126 -10.70 7.77 12.50
C TYR A 126 -11.89 7.26 11.68
N LYS A 127 -11.83 7.40 10.36
CA LYS A 127 -12.79 6.81 9.44
C LYS A 127 -12.09 6.22 8.22
N PHE A 128 -12.76 5.28 7.55
CA PHE A 128 -12.26 4.69 6.32
C PHE A 128 -12.87 5.41 5.11
N GLU A 129 -12.02 5.77 4.16
CA GLU A 129 -12.41 6.36 2.88
C GLU A 129 -11.81 5.51 1.76
N VAL A 130 -12.57 5.33 0.68
CA VAL A 130 -12.09 4.67 -0.52
C VAL A 130 -12.19 5.65 -1.67
N TYR A 131 -11.05 5.98 -2.27
CA TYR A 131 -10.98 6.75 -3.49
C TYR A 131 -10.75 5.83 -4.67
N GLU A 132 -11.34 6.16 -5.81
CA GLU A 132 -11.12 5.46 -7.07
C GLU A 132 -10.65 6.45 -8.13
N LYS A 133 -9.59 6.09 -8.87
CA LYS A 133 -9.07 6.92 -9.95
C LYS A 133 -10.07 6.97 -11.11
N ASN A 134 -10.46 8.17 -11.53
CA ASN A 134 -11.24 8.41 -12.73
C ASN A 134 -10.41 7.97 -13.95
N ASN A 135 -11.07 7.29 -14.91
CA ASN A 135 -10.45 6.89 -16.18
C ASN A 135 -10.04 8.10 -17.01
#